data_AF-A0A4U1ES94-F1
#
_entry.id   AF-A0A4U1ES94-F1
#
_cell.length_a   1.000
_cell.length_b   1.000
_cell.length_c   1.000
_cell.angle_alpha   90.00
_cell.angle_beta   90.00
_cell.angle_gamma   90.00
#
_symmetry.space_group_name_H-M   'P 1'
#
loop_
_entity.id
_entity.type
_entity.pdbx_description
1 polymer ?
#
loop_
_entity_poly.entity_id
_entity_poly.type
_entity_poly.pdbx_seq_one_letter_code
_entity_poly.pdbx_strand_id
1 'polypeptide(L)' 'MAHKQIYYSDKYFDEHYEYRHVMLPRELSKQVPKTHLMSEEEWRRLGVQQSLGWVHYMIHE' A
#
# COMPACT_ATOMS: atom_id res chain seq x y z
N MET A 1 19.05 11.01 -8.59
CA MET A 1 18.13 9.86 -8.71
C MET A 1 16.91 10.20 -7.89
N ALA A 2 15.77 10.49 -8.52
CA ALA A 2 14.57 10.88 -7.80
C ALA A 2 14.20 9.74 -6.86
N HIS A 3 14.19 10.02 -5.55
CA HIS A 3 13.67 9.08 -4.57
C HIS A 3 12.25 8.74 -5.02
N LYS A 4 12.04 7.48 -5.42
CA LYS A 4 10.72 6.88 -5.62
C LYS A 4 10.02 6.85 -4.26
N GLN A 5 9.54 8.00 -3.82
CA GLN A 5 8.92 8.13 -2.52
C GLN A 5 7.48 7.66 -2.66
N ILE A 6 7.23 6.45 -2.18
CA ILE A 6 5.90 5.99 -1.88
C ILE A 6 5.32 6.94 -0.82
N TYR A 7 4.13 7.47 -1.08
CA TYR A 7 3.45 8.33 -0.14
C TYR A 7 2.54 7.49 0.78
N TYR A 8 2.54 7.85 2.06
CA TYR A 8 1.73 7.23 3.10
C TYR A 8 0.87 8.31 3.72
N SER A 9 -0.43 8.11 3.72
CA SER A 9 -1.34 9.02 4.42
C SER A 9 -1.24 8.90 5.94
N ASP A 10 -1.84 9.84 6.65
CA ASP A 10 -2.09 9.69 8.07
C ASP A 10 -3.04 8.52 8.33
N LYS A 11 -2.91 7.92 9.52
CA LYS A 11 -3.85 6.88 9.96
C LYS A 11 -5.20 7.52 10.27
N TYR A 12 -6.27 6.86 9.87
CA TYR A 12 -7.63 7.18 10.24
C TYR A 12 -8.35 5.93 10.74
N PHE A 13 -9.41 6.12 11.52
CA PHE A 13 -10.00 5.06 12.32
C PHE A 13 -11.52 5.11 12.24
N ASP A 14 -12.15 3.95 12.33
CA ASP A 14 -13.55 3.83 12.71
C ASP A 14 -13.67 3.05 14.03
N GLU A 15 -14.85 2.55 14.36
CA GLU A 15 -15.10 1.79 15.61
C GLU A 15 -14.38 0.42 15.65
N HIS A 16 -13.98 -0.13 14.51
CA HIS A 16 -13.51 -1.51 14.38
C HIS A 16 -12.07 -1.63 13.88
N TYR A 17 -11.60 -0.69 13.06
CA TYR A 17 -10.32 -0.82 12.34
C TYR A 17 -9.51 0.47 12.26
N GLU A 18 -8.22 0.28 12.02
CA GLU A 18 -7.27 1.32 11.63
C GLU A 18 -7.00 1.25 10.13
N TYR A 19 -6.98 2.41 9.48
CA TYR A 19 -6.86 2.56 8.04
C TYR A 19 -5.76 3.54 7.66
N ARG A 20 -5.22 3.33 6.46
CA ARG A 20 -4.30 4.22 5.76
C ARG A 20 -4.30 3.84 4.28
N HIS A 21 -4.20 4.82 3.40
CA HIS A 21 -3.91 4.58 1.98
C HIS A 21 -2.44 4.87 1.64
N VAL A 22 -1.90 4.08 0.72
CA VAL A 22 -0.54 4.20 0.20
C VAL A 22 -0.62 4.55 -1.29
N MET A 23 0.04 5.63 -1.69
CA MET A 23 0.09 6.05 -3.09
C MET A 23 1.43 5.67 -3.71
N LEU A 24 1.36 4.85 -4.76
CA LEU A 24 2.54 4.38 -5.47
C LEU A 24 2.93 5.34 -6.60
N PRO A 25 4.24 5.57 -6.81
CA PRO A 25 4.73 6.16 -8.04
C PRO A 25 4.26 5.37 -9.27
N ARG A 26 4.09 6.06 -10.41
CA ARG A 26 3.55 5.49 -11.65
C ARG A 26 4.33 4.28 -12.17
N GLU A 27 5.62 4.19 -11.85
CA GLU A 27 6.49 3.10 -12.24
C GLU A 27 6.26 1.84 -11.39
N LEU A 28 5.88 2.01 -10.12
CA LEU A 28 5.56 0.91 -9.21
C LEU A 28 4.11 0.45 -9.37
N SER A 29 3.17 1.35 -9.67
CA SER A 29 1.76 0.98 -9.87
C SER A 29 1.56 -0.04 -11.00
N LYS A 30 2.45 -0.06 -12.00
CA LYS A 30 2.45 -1.07 -13.07
C LYS A 30 2.72 -2.50 -12.60
N GLN A 31 3.32 -2.68 -11.43
CA GLN A 31 3.62 -3.99 -10.84
C GLN A 31 2.52 -4.48 -9.91
N VAL A 32 1.49 -3.65 -9.64
CA VAL A 32 0.36 -4.05 -8.82
C VAL A 32 -0.48 -5.08 -9.57
N PRO A 33 -0.76 -6.26 -8.98
CA PRO A 33 -1.59 -7.27 -9.62
C PRO A 33 -3.03 -6.76 -9.78
N LYS A 34 -3.62 -7.01 -10.96
CA LYS A 34 -5.04 -6.72 -11.23
C LYS A 34 -5.98 -7.88 -10.89
N THR A 35 -5.41 -9.04 -10.53
CA THR A 35 -6.17 -10.28 -10.33
C THR A 35 -6.54 -10.54 -8.88
N HIS A 36 -5.85 -9.91 -7.92
CA HIS A 36 -6.04 -10.12 -6.49
C HIS A 36 -5.47 -8.95 -5.67
N LEU A 37 -5.84 -8.91 -4.38
CA LEU A 37 -5.23 -8.02 -3.40
C LEU A 37 -3.91 -8.63 -2.90
N MET A 38 -2.86 -7.81 -2.84
CA MET A 38 -1.54 -8.22 -2.35
C MET A 38 -1.55 -8.70 -0.88
N SER A 39 -0.90 -9.83 -0.64
CA SER A 39 -0.48 -10.28 0.70
C SER A 39 0.59 -9.35 1.30
N GLU A 40 0.84 -9.49 2.61
CA GLU A 40 1.90 -8.74 3.30
C GLU A 40 3.26 -8.87 2.61
N GLU A 41 3.61 -10.07 2.19
CA GLU A 41 4.88 -10.32 1.52
C GLU A 41 4.95 -9.61 0.16
N GLU A 42 3.86 -9.60 -0.61
CA GLU A 42 3.80 -8.97 -1.93
C GLU A 42 3.95 -7.46 -1.87
N TRP A 43 3.19 -6.78 -1.01
CA TRP A 43 3.32 -5.33 -0.92
C TRP A 43 4.66 -4.90 -0.30
N ARG A 44 5.24 -5.70 0.61
CA ARG A 44 6.60 -5.46 1.12
C ARG A 44 7.66 -5.58 0.02
N ARG A 45 7.55 -6.60 -0.85
CA ARG A 45 8.43 -6.76 -2.02
C ARG A 45 8.31 -5.62 -3.03
N LEU A 46 7.13 -5.02 -3.15
CA LEU A 46 6.91 -3.83 -3.99
C LEU A 46 7.60 -2.57 -3.44
N GLY A 47 8.04 -2.61 -2.18
CA GLY A 47 8.73 -1.51 -1.50
C GLY A 47 7.84 -0.73 -0.53
N VAL A 48 6.58 -1.12 -0.34
CA VAL A 48 5.71 -0.54 0.69
C VAL A 48 6.25 -0.98 2.07
N GLN A 49 6.47 -0.01 2.96
CA GLN A 49 7.04 -0.24 4.28
C GLN A 49 6.12 0.32 5.35
N GLN A 50 5.57 -0.57 6.17
CA GLN A 50 4.69 -0.25 7.28
C GLN A 50 4.97 -1.19 8.46
N SER A 51 4.40 -0.86 9.63
CA SER A 51 4.38 -1.77 10.79
C SER A 51 3.70 -3.10 10.46
N LEU A 52 3.73 -4.06 11.38
CA LEU A 52 3.03 -5.34 11.22
C LEU A 52 1.51 -5.15 11.34
N GLY A 53 0.74 -6.10 10.81
CA GLY A 53 -0.71 -6.19 10.97
C GLY A 53 -1.56 -5.49 9.91
N TRP A 54 -0.94 -4.79 8.95
CA TRP A 54 -1.65 -4.15 7.85
C TRP A 54 -2.12 -5.15 6.79
N VAL A 55 -3.40 -5.08 6.43
CA VAL A 55 -4.00 -5.89 5.36
C VAL A 55 -4.40 -4.99 4.21
N HIS A 56 -3.98 -5.35 2.99
CA HIS A 56 -4.40 -4.66 1.78
C HIS A 56 -5.80 -5.15 1.38
N TYR A 57 -6.79 -4.27 1.52
CA TYR A 57 -8.21 -4.63 1.40
C TYR A 57 -8.90 -4.06 0.15
N MET A 58 -8.27 -3.10 -0.54
CA MET A 58 -8.86 -2.41 -1.69
C MET A 58 -7.76 -1.74 -2.53
N ILE A 59 -7.98 -1.70 -3.85
CA ILE A 59 -7.24 -0.86 -4.79
C ILE A 59 -8.17 0.27 -5.24
N HIS A 60 -7.67 1.51 -5.22
CA HIS A 60 -8.36 2.68 -5.77
C HIS A 60 -7.64 3.11 -7.06
N GLU A 61 -8.39 3.30 -8.15
CA GLU A 61 -7.88 3.75 -9.46
C GLU A 61 -7.90 5.27 -9.61
#